data_AF-A0A8J4A8L5-F1
#
_entry.id   AF-A0A8J4A8L5-F1
#
_cell.length_a   1.000
_cell.length_b   1.000
_cell.length_c   1.000
_cell.angle_alpha   90.00
_cell.angle_beta   90.00
_cell.angle_gamma   90.00
#
_symmetry.space_group_name_H-M   'P 1'
#
loop_
_entity.id
_entity.type
_entity.pdbx_description
1 polymer ?
#
loop_
_entity_poly.entity_id
_entity_poly.type
_entity_poly.pdbx_seq_one_letter_code
_entity_poly.pdbx_strand_id
1 'polypeptide(L)'
;MAEFEPVNDLERQMREALAAGDQEQYLRLLSGAELVLPVGDDDRTVWPTMVADDRTFVAAYTSSAAMAVSTVGQYEQGRPVRFRDLVDQWPDPGWSLVVDPGLVLAAHLPASLIRQIAGGEFGVTEPEPPADEPDHDPWSPAAARDWPPDAEPAPDEFDEATVPTVMQKAVPPNQVRFYLDKGYDWVAGYVHRWQDTAELETVPDIVRNLGLGYPGSPFAVTDDALFLLRWTAYRAELYRPPLGATDDDRLAEVPGGWVVEHPPFAGDGQVAGSRLAIPEFKIHSMRLPHQAEMWRIDAAGEHTFVAVYDADERRWLVNRELVGEQ
;
A
#
# COMPACT_ATOMS: atom_id res chain seq x y z
N MET A 1 -15.31 10.46 -1.53
CA MET A 1 -13.99 10.86 -2.02
C MET A 1 -14.16 11.85 -3.15
N ALA A 2 -13.41 12.95 -3.15
CA ALA A 2 -13.13 13.64 -4.39
C ALA A 2 -12.36 12.66 -5.28
N GLU A 3 -12.95 12.29 -6.40
CA GLU A 3 -12.28 11.58 -7.49
C GLU A 3 -10.96 12.32 -7.77
N PHE A 4 -9.83 11.62 -7.90
CA PHE A 4 -8.58 12.27 -8.33
C PHE A 4 -8.83 12.84 -9.73
N GLU A 5 -9.05 14.14 -9.80
CA GLU A 5 -9.35 14.84 -11.02
C GLU A 5 -8.04 15.44 -11.53
N PRO A 6 -7.43 14.87 -12.60
CA PRO A 6 -6.16 15.35 -13.11
C PRO A 6 -6.30 16.81 -13.50
N VAL A 7 -5.49 17.67 -12.87
CA VAL A 7 -5.61 19.12 -13.04
C VAL A 7 -4.84 19.61 -14.28
N ASN A 8 -4.03 18.76 -14.89
CA ASN A 8 -3.30 19.05 -16.11
C ASN A 8 -3.17 17.82 -17.03
N ASP A 9 -2.70 18.04 -18.26
CA ASP A 9 -2.55 16.97 -19.26
C ASP A 9 -1.45 15.97 -18.89
N LEU A 10 -0.48 16.36 -18.07
CA LEU A 10 0.58 15.49 -17.56
C LEU A 10 -0.01 14.44 -16.61
N GLU A 11 -0.77 14.86 -15.59
CA GLU A 11 -1.44 13.98 -14.63
C GLU A 11 -2.45 13.05 -15.32
N ARG A 12 -3.16 13.55 -16.34
CA ARG A 12 -4.07 12.73 -17.15
C ARG A 12 -3.31 11.60 -17.86
N GLN A 13 -2.21 11.93 -18.53
CA GLN A 13 -1.39 10.97 -19.27
C GLN A 13 -0.64 10.01 -18.32
N MET A 14 -0.16 10.50 -17.17
CA MET A 14 0.48 9.66 -16.15
C MET A 14 -0.52 8.68 -15.52
N ARG A 15 -1.76 9.12 -15.29
CA ARG A 15 -2.85 8.24 -14.85
C ARG A 15 -3.19 7.19 -15.90
N GLU A 16 -3.26 7.56 -17.17
CA GLU A 16 -3.51 6.62 -18.27
C GLU A 16 -2.38 5.59 -18.40
N ALA A 17 -1.11 6.02 -18.29
CA ALA A 17 0.03 5.12 -18.28
C ALA A 17 0.02 4.16 -17.09
N LEU A 18 -0.31 4.64 -15.88
CA LEU A 18 -0.48 3.80 -14.69
C LEU A 18 -1.64 2.80 -14.86
N ALA A 19 -2.78 3.25 -15.39
CA ALA A 19 -3.93 2.38 -15.63
C ALA A 19 -3.66 1.31 -16.69
N ALA A 20 -2.79 1.61 -17.67
CA ALA A 20 -2.34 0.67 -18.69
C ALA A 20 -1.12 -0.19 -18.27
N GLY A 21 -0.57 0.03 -17.07
CA GLY A 21 0.67 -0.64 -16.62
C GLY A 21 1.92 -0.25 -17.42
N ASP A 22 1.87 0.82 -18.22
CA ASP A 22 2.96 1.25 -19.10
C ASP A 22 3.97 2.11 -18.32
N GLN A 23 4.84 1.41 -17.58
CA GLN A 23 5.89 2.03 -16.78
C GLN A 23 6.88 2.84 -17.65
N GLU A 24 7.16 2.41 -18.88
CA GLU A 24 8.06 3.13 -19.78
C GLU A 24 7.47 4.48 -20.21
N GLN A 25 6.18 4.49 -20.56
CA GLN A 25 5.47 5.71 -20.88
C GLN A 25 5.35 6.63 -19.66
N TYR A 26 5.12 6.08 -18.46
CA TYR A 26 5.12 6.85 -17.22
C TYR A 26 6.47 7.56 -16.98
N LEU A 27 7.59 6.84 -17.07
CA LEU A 27 8.93 7.41 -16.90
C LEU A 27 9.27 8.41 -18.02
N ARG A 28 8.81 8.16 -19.24
CA ARG A 28 8.95 9.10 -20.37
C ARG A 28 8.23 10.41 -20.11
N LEU A 29 6.99 10.35 -19.62
CA LEU A 29 6.20 11.53 -19.25
C LEU A 29 6.90 12.31 -18.13
N LEU A 30 7.39 11.61 -17.11
CA LEU A 30 8.10 12.22 -16.00
C LEU A 30 9.42 12.89 -16.44
N SER A 31 10.17 12.29 -17.36
CA SER A 31 11.42 12.87 -17.89
C SER A 31 11.22 14.24 -18.56
N GLY A 32 10.05 14.45 -19.17
CA GLY A 32 9.65 15.69 -19.84
C GLY A 32 8.80 16.63 -18.97
N ALA A 33 8.49 16.23 -17.74
CA ALA A 33 7.56 16.95 -16.88
C ALA A 33 8.14 18.28 -16.37
N GLU A 34 7.24 19.25 -16.18
CA GLU A 34 7.46 20.39 -15.31
C GLU A 34 6.82 20.07 -13.96
N LEU A 35 7.66 19.93 -12.92
CA LEU A 35 7.25 19.63 -11.56
C LEU A 35 7.21 20.91 -10.73
N VAL A 36 6.54 20.85 -9.59
CA VAL A 36 6.42 21.93 -8.62
C VAL A 36 7.21 21.53 -7.36
N LEU A 37 8.08 22.43 -6.88
CA LEU A 37 8.73 22.28 -5.58
C LEU A 37 8.09 23.23 -4.56
N PRO A 38 7.83 22.79 -3.32
CA PRO A 38 7.45 23.67 -2.24
C PRO A 38 8.48 24.78 -2.03
N VAL A 39 8.01 25.99 -1.75
CA VAL A 39 8.85 27.13 -1.35
C VAL A 39 8.54 27.44 0.11
N GLY A 40 9.56 27.50 0.96
CA GLY A 40 9.41 27.91 2.36
C GLY A 40 9.26 29.42 2.50
N ASP A 41 8.79 29.86 3.68
CA ASP A 41 8.50 31.28 4.00
C ASP A 41 9.68 32.26 3.82
N ASP A 42 10.93 31.79 3.83
CA ASP A 42 12.12 32.66 3.87
C ASP A 42 12.76 32.92 2.49
N ASP A 43 12.07 32.65 1.38
CA ASP A 43 12.50 32.93 -0.02
C ASP A 43 13.90 32.35 -0.40
N ARG A 44 14.49 31.58 0.51
CA ARG A 44 15.79 30.93 0.40
C ARG A 44 15.56 29.55 -0.15
N THR A 45 16.33 29.23 -1.19
CA THR A 45 16.31 27.97 -1.93
C THR A 45 16.71 26.80 -1.02
N VAL A 46 15.77 26.28 -0.24
CA VAL A 46 15.94 25.06 0.53
C VAL A 46 15.27 23.95 -0.27
N TRP A 47 16.03 22.90 -0.58
CA TRP A 47 15.48 21.71 -1.21
C TRP A 47 14.42 21.10 -0.27
N PRO A 48 13.21 20.79 -0.77
CA PRO A 48 12.12 20.22 0.03
C PRO A 48 12.49 18.78 0.40
N THR A 49 13.33 18.67 1.42
CA THR A 49 13.97 17.42 1.80
C THR A 49 13.19 16.76 2.93
N MET A 50 12.92 15.49 2.77
CA MET A 50 12.44 14.62 3.83
C MET A 50 13.48 13.53 4.07
N VAL A 51 13.59 13.06 5.30
CA VAL A 51 14.52 11.97 5.65
C VAL A 51 13.70 10.76 6.06
N ALA A 52 13.93 9.63 5.37
CA ALA A 52 13.44 8.32 5.78
C ALA A 52 14.59 7.32 5.63
N ASP A 53 14.81 6.46 6.64
CA ASP A 53 15.81 5.38 6.60
C ASP A 53 17.25 5.83 6.32
N ASP A 54 17.67 6.93 6.96
CA ASP A 54 18.99 7.58 6.75
C ASP A 54 19.24 8.01 5.28
N ARG A 55 18.19 8.00 4.46
CA ARG A 55 18.18 8.48 3.08
C ARG A 55 17.38 9.77 3.00
N THR A 56 17.91 10.71 2.24
CA THR A 56 17.25 11.97 1.96
C THR A 56 16.48 11.86 0.65
N PHE A 57 15.23 12.29 0.67
CA PHE A 57 14.38 12.42 -0.49
C PHE A 57 14.09 13.88 -0.74
N VAL A 58 14.06 14.26 -2.00
CA VAL A 58 13.48 15.53 -2.43
C VAL A 58 12.04 15.27 -2.84
N ALA A 59 11.10 16.04 -2.28
CA ALA A 59 9.70 15.98 -2.68
C ALA A 59 9.43 16.94 -3.84
N ALA A 60 8.78 16.45 -4.89
CA ALA A 60 8.30 17.24 -6.02
C ALA A 60 6.86 16.83 -6.37
N TYR A 61 6.15 17.71 -7.05
CA TYR A 61 4.71 17.52 -7.30
C TYR A 61 4.38 17.75 -8.76
N THR A 62 3.41 17.03 -9.31
CA THR A 62 2.94 17.22 -10.70
C THR A 62 2.15 18.51 -10.87
N SER A 63 1.65 19.09 -9.77
CA SER A 63 0.93 20.36 -9.75
C SER A 63 0.92 21.00 -8.36
N SER A 64 0.61 22.30 -8.28
CA SER A 64 0.38 22.98 -7.00
C SER A 64 -0.84 22.42 -6.26
N ALA A 65 -1.82 21.86 -6.98
CA ALA A 65 -2.97 21.21 -6.37
C ALA A 65 -2.56 19.88 -5.70
N ALA A 66 -1.77 19.06 -6.39
CA ALA A 66 -1.18 17.84 -5.82
C ALA A 66 -0.31 18.17 -4.59
N MET A 67 0.50 19.23 -4.67
CA MET A 67 1.28 19.73 -3.53
C MET A 67 0.41 20.14 -2.35
N ALA A 68 -0.63 20.95 -2.56
CA ALA A 68 -1.52 21.38 -1.50
C ALA A 68 -2.26 20.20 -0.86
N VAL A 69 -2.68 19.20 -1.64
CA VAL A 69 -3.32 17.99 -1.11
C VAL A 69 -2.34 17.13 -0.30
N SER A 70 -1.16 16.85 -0.86
CA SER A 70 -0.13 16.02 -0.22
C SER A 70 0.44 16.67 1.06
N THR A 71 0.55 18.00 1.09
CA THR A 71 1.06 18.76 2.23
C THR A 71 -0.03 19.30 3.16
N VAL A 72 -1.28 18.88 2.97
CA VAL A 72 -2.45 19.31 3.77
C VAL A 72 -2.57 20.84 3.88
N GLY A 73 -2.30 21.53 2.77
CA GLY A 73 -2.38 22.99 2.65
C GLY A 73 -1.20 23.74 3.27
N GLN A 74 -0.17 23.06 3.78
CA GLN A 74 1.03 23.72 4.30
C GLN A 74 1.74 24.56 3.22
N TYR A 75 1.69 24.10 1.96
CA TYR A 75 2.24 24.81 0.82
C TYR A 75 1.17 25.03 -0.25
N GLU A 76 0.70 26.27 -0.38
CA GLU A 76 -0.26 26.66 -1.42
C GLU A 76 0.41 27.11 -2.71
N GLN A 77 1.68 27.54 -2.63
CA GLN A 77 2.47 28.01 -3.76
C GLN A 77 3.82 27.28 -3.82
N GLY A 78 4.23 26.95 -5.03
CA GLY A 78 5.47 26.24 -5.30
C GLY A 78 6.13 26.77 -6.56
N ARG A 79 7.41 26.47 -6.71
CA ARG A 79 8.22 26.89 -7.87
C ARG A 79 8.17 25.81 -8.95
N PRO A 80 7.74 26.13 -10.18
CA PRO A 80 7.84 25.20 -11.30
C PRO A 80 9.30 24.98 -11.69
N VAL A 81 9.65 23.74 -12.00
CA VAL A 81 10.98 23.30 -12.41
C VAL A 81 10.87 22.10 -13.34
N ARG A 82 11.57 22.11 -14.46
CA ARG A 82 11.60 20.94 -15.35
C ARG A 82 12.38 19.82 -14.69
N PHE A 83 11.95 18.58 -14.89
CA PHE A 83 12.62 17.40 -14.34
C PHE A 83 14.12 17.39 -14.68
N ARG A 84 14.50 17.76 -15.91
CA ARG A 84 15.91 17.84 -16.31
C ARG A 84 16.68 18.93 -15.56
N ASP A 85 16.13 20.14 -15.46
CA ASP A 85 16.75 21.25 -14.76
C ASP A 85 16.90 20.96 -13.25
N LEU A 86 15.95 20.20 -12.70
CA LEU A 86 15.95 19.70 -11.33
C LEU A 86 17.14 18.75 -11.12
N VAL A 87 17.32 17.78 -12.02
CA VAL A 87 18.42 16.79 -11.97
C VAL A 87 19.79 17.43 -12.21
N ASP A 88 19.88 18.47 -13.02
CA ASP A 88 21.13 19.20 -13.26
C ASP A 88 21.61 19.95 -12.00
N GLN A 89 20.68 20.44 -11.19
CA GLN A 89 20.95 21.17 -9.95
C GLN A 89 20.92 20.28 -8.70
N TRP A 90 20.84 18.95 -8.88
CA TRP A 90 20.57 18.00 -7.80
C TRP A 90 21.54 18.17 -6.62
N PRO A 91 21.03 18.36 -5.39
CA PRO A 91 21.83 18.84 -4.26
C PRO A 91 22.87 17.81 -3.78
N ASP A 92 22.53 16.53 -3.86
CA ASP A 92 23.39 15.42 -3.46
C ASP A 92 23.08 14.20 -4.33
N PRO A 93 24.08 13.61 -5.00
CA PRO A 93 23.88 12.50 -5.93
C PRO A 93 23.40 11.20 -5.28
N GLY A 94 23.39 11.08 -3.95
CA GLY A 94 22.84 9.94 -3.21
C GLY A 94 21.37 10.10 -2.83
N TRP A 95 20.78 11.29 -3.03
CA TRP A 95 19.40 11.55 -2.63
C TRP A 95 18.40 11.08 -3.68
N SER A 96 17.28 10.56 -3.19
CA SER A 96 16.19 10.04 -4.03
C SER A 96 15.13 11.12 -4.27
N LEU A 97 14.23 10.89 -5.23
CA LEU A 97 13.12 11.79 -5.54
C LEU A 97 11.81 11.08 -5.25
N VAL A 98 10.90 11.76 -4.58
CA VAL A 98 9.51 11.33 -4.48
C VAL A 98 8.63 12.35 -5.19
N VAL A 99 7.82 11.86 -6.12
CA VAL A 99 6.83 12.64 -6.86
C VAL A 99 5.47 12.36 -6.23
N ASP A 100 4.71 13.41 -5.92
CA ASP A 100 3.37 13.33 -5.34
C ASP A 100 3.24 12.39 -4.11
N PRO A 101 4.05 12.58 -3.05
CA PRO A 101 4.00 11.73 -1.86
C PRO A 101 2.57 11.55 -1.32
N GLY A 102 2.14 10.30 -1.11
CA GLY A 102 0.82 10.01 -0.53
C GLY A 102 -0.37 10.22 -1.48
N LEU A 103 -0.13 10.44 -2.78
CA LEU A 103 -1.19 10.55 -3.79
C LEU A 103 -1.21 9.33 -4.73
N VAL A 104 -2.28 9.22 -5.53
CA VAL A 104 -2.50 8.11 -6.47
C VAL A 104 -1.41 8.04 -7.56
N LEU A 105 -0.84 9.18 -7.95
CA LEU A 105 0.23 9.26 -8.95
C LEU A 105 1.63 9.13 -8.36
N ALA A 106 1.76 8.80 -7.06
CA ALA A 106 3.03 8.82 -6.37
C ALA A 106 4.08 7.96 -7.07
N ALA A 107 5.28 8.50 -7.24
CA ALA A 107 6.44 7.74 -7.71
C ALA A 107 7.64 7.97 -6.82
N HIS A 108 8.40 6.90 -6.63
CA HIS A 108 9.59 6.91 -5.82
C HIS A 108 10.79 6.51 -6.68
N LEU A 109 11.69 7.46 -6.92
CA LEU A 109 12.82 7.30 -7.81
C LEU A 109 14.13 7.26 -7.01
N PRO A 110 14.83 6.11 -6.95
CA PRO A 110 16.16 6.06 -6.38
C PRO A 110 17.13 6.92 -7.20
N ALA A 111 18.19 7.43 -6.55
CA ALA A 111 19.15 8.35 -7.17
C ALA A 111 19.73 7.87 -8.52
N SER A 112 19.96 6.56 -8.66
CA SER A 112 20.42 5.93 -9.90
C SER A 112 19.41 6.07 -11.04
N LEU A 113 18.12 5.86 -10.76
CA LEU A 113 17.04 5.92 -11.74
C LEU A 113 16.75 7.36 -12.16
N ILE A 114 16.88 8.34 -11.27
CA ILE A 114 16.73 9.77 -11.59
C ILE A 114 17.66 10.17 -12.74
N ARG A 115 18.93 9.72 -12.69
CA ARG A 115 19.94 10.02 -13.72
C ARG A 115 19.64 9.32 -15.03
N GLN A 116 19.22 8.06 -14.99
CA GLN A 116 18.77 7.31 -16.17
C GLN A 116 17.61 8.03 -16.87
N ILE A 117 16.60 8.46 -16.09
CA ILE A 117 15.45 9.23 -16.60
C ILE A 117 15.87 10.56 -17.22
N ALA A 118 16.78 11.30 -16.59
CA ALA A 118 17.26 12.56 -17.16
C ALA A 118 18.03 12.35 -18.47
N GLY A 119 18.83 11.29 -18.55
CA GLY A 119 19.65 10.91 -19.69
C GLY A 119 18.87 10.32 -20.88
N GLY A 120 17.62 9.89 -20.70
CA GLY A 120 16.89 9.17 -21.75
C GLY A 120 17.16 7.66 -21.78
N GLU A 121 17.89 7.13 -20.80
CA GLU A 121 18.35 5.73 -20.73
C GLU A 121 17.44 4.92 -19.80
N PHE A 122 16.16 4.84 -20.14
CA PHE A 122 15.16 4.08 -19.39
C PHE A 122 14.30 3.26 -20.36
N GLY A 123 14.23 1.95 -20.10
CA GLY A 123 13.65 0.93 -20.98
C GLY A 123 14.33 -0.41 -20.70
N VAL A 124 13.64 -1.52 -20.95
CA VAL A 124 14.21 -2.86 -20.79
C VAL A 124 15.41 -2.99 -21.74
N THR A 125 16.62 -2.90 -21.20
CA THR A 125 17.78 -3.44 -21.91
C THR A 125 17.65 -4.95 -21.78
N GLU A 126 17.26 -5.61 -22.87
CA GLU A 126 17.33 -7.07 -22.96
C GLU A 126 18.77 -7.46 -22.58
N PRO A 127 18.97 -8.28 -21.53
CA PRO A 127 20.32 -8.56 -21.06
C PRO A 127 21.09 -9.26 -22.19
N GLU A 128 22.22 -8.69 -22.59
CA GLU A 128 23.16 -9.42 -23.44
C GLU A 128 23.53 -10.73 -22.73
N PRO A 129 23.50 -11.88 -23.44
CA PRO A 129 23.79 -13.15 -22.82
C PRO A 129 25.21 -13.13 -22.23
N PRO A 130 25.40 -13.57 -20.98
CA PRO A 130 26.71 -13.58 -20.36
C PRO A 130 27.64 -14.52 -21.15
N ALA A 131 28.86 -14.05 -21.40
CA ALA A 131 29.92 -14.88 -21.96
C ALA A 131 30.27 -16.03 -21.00
N ASP A 132 30.56 -17.20 -21.56
CA ASP A 132 30.87 -18.46 -20.86
C ASP A 132 31.81 -18.27 -19.65
N GLU A 133 31.26 -18.37 -18.43
CA GLU A 133 32.03 -18.62 -17.20
C GLU A 133 31.87 -20.10 -16.79
N PRO A 134 32.93 -20.76 -16.30
CA PRO A 134 32.92 -22.20 -16.05
C PRO A 134 32.14 -22.61 -14.78
N ASP A 135 31.46 -23.76 -14.91
CA ASP A 135 30.49 -24.37 -13.99
C ASP A 135 30.93 -24.49 -12.51
N HIS A 136 30.12 -23.91 -11.62
CA HIS A 136 29.97 -24.37 -10.24
C HIS A 136 28.50 -24.62 -9.98
N ASP A 137 28.12 -25.85 -9.58
CA ASP A 137 26.72 -26.29 -9.44
C ASP A 137 26.25 -26.26 -7.97
N PRO A 138 25.53 -25.22 -7.53
CA PRO A 138 24.86 -25.16 -6.22
C PRO A 138 23.52 -25.92 -6.16
N TRP A 139 23.13 -26.65 -7.22
CA TRP A 139 21.83 -27.32 -7.39
C TRP A 139 21.91 -28.85 -7.41
N SER A 140 22.74 -29.46 -6.55
CA SER A 140 22.60 -30.91 -6.31
C SER A 140 21.19 -31.19 -5.75
N PRO A 141 20.33 -31.98 -6.44
CA PRO A 141 18.90 -31.95 -6.19
C PRO A 141 18.52 -32.71 -4.90
N ALA A 142 17.77 -32.05 -4.02
CA ALA A 142 16.87 -32.75 -3.11
C ALA A 142 15.79 -33.43 -3.95
N ALA A 143 15.59 -34.74 -3.75
CA ALA A 143 14.72 -35.59 -4.57
C ALA A 143 13.39 -34.89 -4.94
N ALA A 144 13.21 -34.70 -6.26
CA ALA A 144 12.02 -34.11 -6.85
C ALA A 144 10.77 -34.89 -6.43
N ARG A 145 9.73 -34.17 -5.99
CA ARG A 145 8.37 -34.70 -5.93
C ARG A 145 7.84 -34.72 -7.36
N ASP A 146 7.33 -35.88 -7.80
CA ASP A 146 6.78 -36.10 -9.14
C ASP A 146 5.68 -35.07 -9.47
N TRP A 147 6.01 -34.12 -10.34
CA TRP A 147 5.07 -33.26 -11.06
C TRP A 147 4.84 -33.91 -12.43
N PRO A 148 3.58 -34.10 -12.88
CA PRO A 148 3.34 -34.79 -14.14
C PRO A 148 3.95 -34.01 -15.32
N PRO A 149 4.64 -34.70 -16.25
CA PRO A 149 5.49 -34.10 -17.26
C PRO A 149 4.76 -33.27 -18.32
N ASP A 150 3.43 -33.32 -18.35
CA ASP A 150 2.59 -32.70 -19.41
C ASP A 150 1.48 -31.79 -18.85
N ALA A 151 1.63 -31.24 -17.64
CA ALA A 151 0.76 -30.17 -17.19
C ALA A 151 1.11 -28.89 -17.97
N GLU A 152 0.41 -28.64 -19.08
CA GLU A 152 0.44 -27.33 -19.73
C GLU A 152 0.11 -26.27 -18.67
N PRO A 153 0.95 -25.23 -18.49
CA PRO A 153 0.59 -24.13 -17.63
C PRO A 153 -0.75 -23.59 -18.13
N ALA A 154 -1.74 -23.52 -17.24
CA ALA A 154 -2.94 -22.76 -17.55
C ALA A 154 -2.46 -21.38 -18.02
N PRO A 155 -2.98 -20.85 -19.15
CA PRO A 155 -2.60 -19.51 -19.57
C PRO A 155 -2.80 -18.59 -18.36
N ASP A 156 -1.76 -17.83 -18.03
CA ASP A 156 -1.85 -16.78 -17.03
C ASP A 156 -2.87 -15.74 -17.58
N GLU A 157 -4.15 -15.96 -17.28
CA GLU A 157 -5.20 -14.95 -17.42
C GLU A 157 -4.94 -13.89 -16.35
N PHE A 158 -3.88 -13.10 -16.53
CA PHE A 158 -3.80 -11.79 -15.87
C PHE A 158 -4.90 -10.94 -16.50
N ASP A 159 -6.02 -10.82 -15.79
CA ASP A 159 -7.05 -9.85 -16.12
C ASP A 159 -6.50 -8.44 -15.87
N GLU A 160 -5.95 -7.83 -16.93
CA GLU A 160 -5.45 -6.44 -17.01
C GLU A 160 -6.52 -5.39 -16.59
N ALA A 161 -7.78 -5.79 -16.36
CA ALA A 161 -8.86 -4.92 -15.87
C ALA A 161 -9.06 -4.92 -14.35
N THR A 162 -8.26 -5.66 -13.57
CA THR A 162 -8.50 -5.76 -12.11
C THR A 162 -7.85 -4.60 -11.36
N VAL A 163 -8.64 -3.59 -10.98
CA VAL A 163 -8.18 -2.57 -10.01
C VAL A 163 -7.68 -3.30 -8.76
N PRO A 164 -6.47 -2.99 -8.25
CA PRO A 164 -5.93 -3.69 -7.10
C PRO A 164 -6.88 -3.56 -5.91
N THR A 165 -7.40 -4.68 -5.41
CA THR A 165 -8.33 -4.67 -4.28
C THR A 165 -7.54 -4.34 -3.01
N VAL A 166 -7.79 -3.17 -2.43
CA VAL A 166 -7.21 -2.83 -1.13
C VAL A 166 -8.01 -3.54 -0.03
N MET A 167 -7.30 -4.30 0.79
CA MET A 167 -7.82 -4.95 1.99
C MET A 167 -7.52 -4.10 3.21
N GLN A 168 -8.36 -4.26 4.24
CA GLN A 168 -8.25 -3.55 5.50
C GLN A 168 -8.53 -4.47 6.68
N LYS A 169 -7.81 -4.24 7.79
CA LYS A 169 -8.04 -4.93 9.05
C LYS A 169 -7.87 -4.00 10.25
N ALA A 170 -8.81 -4.05 11.20
CA ALA A 170 -8.66 -3.43 12.50
C ALA A 170 -7.60 -4.15 13.35
N VAL A 171 -6.67 -3.36 13.89
CA VAL A 171 -5.60 -3.82 14.77
C VAL A 171 -5.84 -3.22 16.16
N PRO A 172 -5.88 -4.06 17.21
CA PRO A 172 -6.03 -3.54 18.56
C PRO A 172 -4.79 -2.73 18.98
N PRO A 173 -4.94 -1.66 19.79
CA PRO A 173 -3.83 -0.82 20.20
C PRO A 173 -2.66 -1.57 20.87
N ASN A 174 -2.95 -2.65 21.62
CA ASN A 174 -1.92 -3.48 22.25
C ASN A 174 -1.07 -4.29 21.23
N GLN A 175 -1.54 -4.45 19.99
CA GLN A 175 -0.80 -5.14 18.94
C GLN A 175 0.05 -4.21 18.08
N VAL A 176 -0.29 -2.91 18.03
CA VAL A 176 0.39 -1.90 17.22
C VAL A 176 1.89 -1.89 17.46
N ARG A 177 2.33 -1.95 18.72
CA ARG A 177 3.76 -1.99 19.07
C ARG A 177 4.50 -3.20 18.51
N PHE A 178 3.84 -4.34 18.28
CA PHE A 178 4.50 -5.48 17.64
C PHE A 178 4.79 -5.20 16.17
N TYR A 179 3.88 -4.52 15.47
CA TYR A 179 4.15 -4.04 14.11
C TYR A 179 5.27 -3.00 14.15
N LEU A 180 5.07 -1.89 14.85
CA LEU A 180 5.97 -0.73 14.81
C LEU A 180 7.37 -1.02 15.40
N ASP A 181 7.45 -1.65 16.57
CA ASP A 181 8.72 -1.82 17.28
C ASP A 181 9.42 -3.14 16.96
N LYS A 182 8.66 -4.17 16.55
CA LYS A 182 9.18 -5.54 16.32
C LYS A 182 9.18 -5.96 14.87
N GLY A 183 8.71 -5.11 13.94
CA GLY A 183 8.65 -5.44 12.53
C GLY A 183 7.66 -6.57 12.21
N TYR A 184 6.70 -6.83 13.09
CA TYR A 184 5.71 -7.89 12.87
C TYR A 184 4.95 -7.60 11.59
N ASP A 185 4.86 -8.58 10.71
CA ASP A 185 4.44 -8.41 9.32
C ASP A 185 3.43 -9.46 8.88
N TRP A 186 2.85 -10.20 9.82
CA TRP A 186 1.85 -11.22 9.52
C TRP A 186 0.45 -10.70 9.81
N VAL A 187 -0.48 -11.09 8.95
CA VAL A 187 -1.90 -10.81 9.10
C VAL A 187 -2.70 -12.10 8.95
N ALA A 188 -3.74 -12.25 9.78
CA ALA A 188 -4.55 -13.45 9.90
C ALA A 188 -5.97 -13.09 10.36
N GLY A 189 -6.93 -13.99 10.20
CA GLY A 189 -8.31 -13.79 10.65
C GLY A 189 -9.16 -12.98 9.68
N TYR A 190 -10.12 -12.23 10.22
CA TYR A 190 -11.11 -11.51 9.42
C TYR A 190 -10.59 -10.18 8.89
N VAL A 191 -10.85 -9.93 7.62
CA VAL A 191 -10.41 -8.77 6.84
C VAL A 191 -11.51 -8.36 5.87
N HIS A 192 -11.50 -7.10 5.44
CA HIS A 192 -12.54 -6.52 4.60
C HIS A 192 -11.90 -5.80 3.42
N ARG A 193 -12.64 -5.66 2.31
CA ARG A 193 -12.19 -4.75 1.25
C ARG A 193 -12.40 -3.32 1.74
N TRP A 194 -11.41 -2.46 1.51
CA TRP A 194 -11.49 -1.06 1.94
C TRP A 194 -12.72 -0.36 1.37
N GLN A 195 -13.04 -0.59 0.08
CA GLN A 195 -14.22 -0.04 -0.58
C GLN A 195 -15.56 -0.37 0.10
N ASP A 196 -15.67 -1.55 0.74
CA ASP A 196 -16.88 -1.98 1.44
C ASP A 196 -16.98 -1.37 2.86
N THR A 197 -15.92 -0.70 3.31
CA THR A 197 -15.78 -0.12 4.65
C THR A 197 -15.39 1.36 4.62
N ALA A 198 -15.35 1.98 3.44
CA ALA A 198 -14.85 3.34 3.25
C ALA A 198 -15.72 4.39 3.94
N GLU A 199 -17.01 4.11 4.14
CA GLU A 199 -17.96 4.98 4.87
C GLU A 199 -17.83 4.86 6.40
N LEU A 200 -17.02 3.91 6.91
CA LEU A 200 -16.80 3.71 8.34
C LEU A 200 -15.68 4.64 8.81
N GLU A 201 -16.03 5.90 9.10
CA GLU A 201 -15.05 6.95 9.37
C GLU A 201 -14.69 7.09 10.86
N THR A 202 -15.52 6.58 11.78
CA THR A 202 -15.34 6.77 13.23
C THR A 202 -15.07 5.46 13.97
N VAL A 203 -14.40 5.54 15.13
CA VAL A 203 -14.17 4.37 16.01
C VAL A 203 -15.48 3.66 16.37
N PRO A 204 -16.55 4.35 16.84
CA PRO A 204 -17.83 3.68 17.11
C PRO A 204 -18.44 2.99 15.89
N ASP A 205 -18.31 3.58 14.70
CA ASP A 205 -18.90 3.01 13.47
C ASP A 205 -18.15 1.75 13.03
N ILE A 206 -16.82 1.78 13.07
CA ILE A 206 -15.98 0.63 12.76
C ILE A 206 -16.25 -0.51 13.74
N VAL A 207 -16.23 -0.23 15.05
CA VAL A 207 -16.40 -1.28 16.07
C VAL A 207 -17.78 -1.93 15.97
N ARG A 208 -18.84 -1.15 15.71
CA ARG A 208 -20.20 -1.69 15.56
C ARG A 208 -20.41 -2.43 14.25
N ASN A 209 -20.02 -1.84 13.13
CA ASN A 209 -20.35 -2.38 11.81
C ASN A 209 -19.37 -3.45 11.33
N LEU A 210 -18.20 -3.59 11.95
CA LEU A 210 -17.28 -4.72 11.75
C LEU A 210 -17.44 -5.81 12.81
N GLY A 211 -18.50 -5.78 13.63
CA GLY A 211 -18.78 -6.82 14.62
C GLY A 211 -17.71 -6.97 15.71
N LEU A 212 -16.89 -5.93 15.95
CA LEU A 212 -15.75 -5.99 16.85
C LEU A 212 -16.15 -5.83 18.33
N GLY A 213 -17.43 -5.68 18.66
CA GLY A 213 -17.91 -5.44 20.04
C GLY A 213 -18.28 -6.68 20.86
N TYR A 214 -17.79 -7.87 20.50
CA TYR A 214 -18.13 -9.13 21.19
C TYR A 214 -17.54 -9.24 22.61
N PRO A 215 -18.09 -10.11 23.50
CA PRO A 215 -17.55 -10.29 24.85
C PRO A 215 -16.06 -10.65 24.87
N GLY A 216 -15.25 -9.86 25.57
CA GLY A 216 -13.79 -10.05 25.62
C GLY A 216 -13.03 -9.46 24.43
N SER A 217 -13.71 -8.72 23.54
CA SER A 217 -13.05 -8.00 22.46
C SER A 217 -12.01 -7.01 22.99
N PRO A 218 -10.86 -6.86 22.31
CA PRO A 218 -9.88 -5.83 22.63
C PRO A 218 -10.27 -4.44 22.08
N PHE A 219 -11.45 -4.30 21.47
CA PHE A 219 -11.98 -3.04 20.95
C PHE A 219 -13.22 -2.60 21.72
N ALA A 220 -13.36 -1.30 21.93
CA ALA A 220 -14.54 -0.67 22.48
C ALA A 220 -14.98 0.52 21.61
N VAL A 221 -16.30 0.75 21.54
CA VAL A 221 -16.86 1.94 20.87
C VAL A 221 -16.45 3.25 21.54
N THR A 222 -15.87 3.18 22.73
CA THR A 222 -15.37 4.32 23.51
C THR A 222 -13.85 4.42 23.48
N ASP A 223 -13.15 3.64 22.65
CA ASP A 223 -11.71 3.76 22.51
C ASP A 223 -11.36 5.14 21.93
N ASP A 224 -10.33 5.78 22.51
CA ASP A 224 -9.86 7.09 22.05
C ASP A 224 -9.21 7.04 20.66
N ALA A 225 -8.80 5.84 20.24
CA ALA A 225 -8.29 5.57 18.91
C ALA A 225 -8.38 4.09 18.52
N LEU A 226 -8.45 3.83 17.22
CA LEU A 226 -8.36 2.52 16.59
C LEU A 226 -7.30 2.55 15.50
N PHE A 227 -6.64 1.41 15.25
CA PHE A 227 -5.64 1.30 14.18
C PHE A 227 -6.13 0.38 13.08
N LEU A 228 -5.80 0.72 11.83
CA LEU A 228 -6.17 -0.04 10.65
C LEU A 228 -4.90 -0.39 9.87
N LEU A 229 -4.75 -1.65 9.49
CA LEU A 229 -3.84 -2.06 8.43
C LEU A 229 -4.56 -1.96 7.09
N ARG A 230 -3.89 -1.43 6.06
CA ARG A 230 -4.36 -1.42 4.67
C ARG A 230 -3.30 -2.03 3.76
N TRP A 231 -3.68 -2.88 2.81
CA TRP A 231 -2.73 -3.46 1.86
C TRP A 231 -3.40 -3.90 0.57
N THR A 232 -2.65 -3.88 -0.53
CA THR A 232 -3.10 -4.42 -1.81
C THR A 232 -3.17 -5.94 -1.76
N ALA A 233 -4.32 -6.51 -2.12
CA ALA A 233 -4.50 -7.95 -2.22
C ALA A 233 -3.70 -8.51 -3.40
N TYR A 234 -2.86 -9.50 -3.12
CA TYR A 234 -2.26 -10.40 -4.12
C TYR A 234 -2.80 -11.81 -3.90
N ARG A 235 -2.98 -12.57 -4.99
CA ARG A 235 -3.58 -13.92 -4.98
C ARG A 235 -4.97 -13.93 -4.32
N ALA A 236 -5.99 -13.63 -5.11
CA ALA A 236 -7.37 -13.49 -4.65
C ALA A 236 -7.87 -14.73 -3.87
N GLU A 237 -7.34 -15.92 -4.18
CA GLU A 237 -7.68 -17.19 -3.55
C GLU A 237 -7.33 -17.25 -2.06
N LEU A 238 -6.43 -16.38 -1.58
CA LEU A 238 -6.12 -16.26 -0.15
C LEU A 238 -7.27 -15.65 0.65
N TYR A 239 -8.13 -14.86 0.01
CA TYR A 239 -9.22 -14.12 0.64
C TYR A 239 -10.54 -14.82 0.36
N ARG A 240 -10.92 -15.74 1.24
CA ARG A 240 -12.15 -16.51 1.07
C ARG A 240 -13.25 -15.98 1.97
N PRO A 241 -14.48 -15.81 1.46
CA PRO A 241 -15.64 -15.59 2.31
C PRO A 241 -15.71 -16.71 3.37
N PRO A 242 -15.88 -16.39 4.66
CA PRO A 242 -15.97 -17.37 5.73
C PRO A 242 -17.34 -18.05 5.71
N LEU A 243 -17.60 -18.85 4.68
CA LEU A 243 -18.77 -19.72 4.63
C LEU A 243 -18.60 -20.83 5.65
N GLY A 244 -19.58 -21.01 6.53
CA GLY A 244 -19.38 -21.89 7.66
C GLY A 244 -20.54 -21.99 8.65
N ALA A 245 -20.25 -22.57 9.81
CA ALA A 245 -21.20 -22.75 10.89
C ALA A 245 -20.51 -22.64 12.26
N THR A 246 -21.28 -22.83 13.34
CA THR A 246 -20.78 -22.76 14.72
C THR A 246 -20.31 -24.09 15.31
N ASP A 247 -20.52 -25.18 14.57
CA ASP A 247 -20.08 -26.53 14.89
C ASP A 247 -19.89 -27.36 13.61
N ASP A 248 -19.13 -28.46 13.72
CA ASP A 248 -18.77 -29.32 12.60
C ASP A 248 -19.96 -30.04 11.96
N ASP A 249 -20.98 -30.42 12.75
CA ASP A 249 -22.17 -31.10 12.24
C ASP A 249 -22.93 -30.19 11.29
N ARG A 250 -23.12 -28.91 11.67
CA ARG A 250 -23.73 -27.90 10.81
C ARG A 250 -22.86 -27.53 9.63
N LEU A 251 -21.54 -27.48 9.79
CA LEU A 251 -20.62 -27.17 8.69
C LEU A 251 -20.79 -28.15 7.52
N ALA A 252 -21.00 -29.43 7.81
CA ALA A 252 -21.20 -30.46 6.80
C ALA A 252 -22.43 -30.22 5.90
N GLU A 253 -23.39 -29.42 6.36
CA GLU A 253 -24.59 -29.04 5.61
C GLU A 253 -24.39 -27.76 4.78
N VAL A 254 -23.29 -27.00 5.00
CA VAL A 254 -23.01 -25.72 4.32
C VAL A 254 -22.25 -25.96 3.01
N PRO A 255 -22.84 -25.68 1.83
CA PRO A 255 -22.15 -25.84 0.56
C PRO A 255 -20.92 -24.92 0.47
N GLY A 256 -19.75 -25.51 0.21
CA GLY A 256 -18.48 -24.76 0.17
C GLY A 256 -18.04 -24.21 1.53
N GLY A 257 -18.69 -24.62 2.62
CA GLY A 257 -18.32 -24.24 3.98
C GLY A 257 -16.96 -24.78 4.37
N TRP A 258 -16.16 -23.96 5.03
CA TRP A 258 -14.80 -24.32 5.45
C TRP A 258 -14.40 -23.76 6.82
N VAL A 259 -15.27 -22.98 7.46
CA VAL A 259 -15.00 -22.33 8.75
C VAL A 259 -15.96 -22.85 9.81
N VAL A 260 -15.42 -23.28 10.95
CA VAL A 260 -16.17 -23.43 12.20
C VAL A 260 -15.75 -22.30 13.14
N GLU A 261 -16.69 -21.50 13.61
CA GLU A 261 -16.41 -20.35 14.49
C GLU A 261 -17.49 -20.08 15.53
N HIS A 262 -17.12 -19.41 16.60
CA HIS A 262 -18.04 -19.16 17.70
C HIS A 262 -19.06 -18.04 17.39
N PRO A 263 -20.25 -18.06 18.03
CA PRO A 263 -21.19 -16.94 17.94
C PRO A 263 -20.52 -15.60 18.30
N PRO A 264 -20.83 -14.49 17.62
CA PRO A 264 -22.00 -14.28 16.75
C PRO A 264 -21.82 -14.68 15.27
N PHE A 265 -20.81 -15.47 14.91
CA PHE A 265 -20.56 -15.90 13.52
C PHE A 265 -21.80 -16.43 12.78
N ALA A 266 -22.12 -15.82 11.63
CA ALA A 266 -23.28 -16.16 10.81
C ALA A 266 -22.97 -17.17 9.69
N GLY A 267 -21.72 -17.24 9.22
CA GLY A 267 -21.27 -18.22 8.24
C GLY A 267 -21.76 -17.98 6.80
N ASP A 268 -22.24 -16.78 6.48
CA ASP A 268 -22.77 -16.37 5.18
C ASP A 268 -21.82 -15.48 4.37
N GLY A 269 -20.61 -15.26 4.88
CA GLY A 269 -19.61 -14.39 4.25
C GLY A 269 -19.85 -12.90 4.48
N GLN A 270 -20.73 -12.53 5.43
CA GLN A 270 -20.95 -11.15 5.84
C GLN A 270 -20.57 -10.93 7.30
N VAL A 271 -20.30 -9.68 7.66
CA VAL A 271 -20.08 -9.31 9.06
C VAL A 271 -21.34 -9.55 9.89
N ALA A 272 -21.22 -10.42 10.89
CA ALA A 272 -22.31 -10.69 11.81
C ALA A 272 -22.65 -9.48 12.69
N GLY A 273 -23.95 -9.18 12.81
CA GLY A 273 -24.46 -8.13 13.69
C GLY A 273 -24.30 -6.70 13.16
N SER A 274 -23.71 -6.53 11.97
CA SER A 274 -23.68 -5.25 11.27
C SER A 274 -25.09 -4.86 10.79
N ARG A 275 -25.36 -3.56 10.74
CA ARG A 275 -26.57 -3.04 10.07
C ARG A 275 -26.39 -2.90 8.56
N LEU A 276 -25.13 -2.91 8.12
CA LEU A 276 -24.71 -2.76 6.73
C LEU A 276 -24.40 -4.15 6.17
N ALA A 277 -24.66 -4.35 4.88
CA ALA A 277 -24.25 -5.55 4.18
C ALA A 277 -22.76 -5.41 3.80
N ILE A 278 -21.87 -5.78 4.72
CA ILE A 278 -20.42 -5.71 4.53
C ILE A 278 -19.89 -7.13 4.27
N PRO A 279 -19.36 -7.41 3.07
CA PRO A 279 -18.65 -8.64 2.78
C PRO A 279 -17.43 -8.82 3.69
N GLU A 280 -17.29 -10.00 4.27
CA GLU A 280 -16.19 -10.36 5.16
C GLU A 280 -15.36 -11.47 4.50
N PHE A 281 -14.04 -11.43 4.71
CA PHE A 281 -13.10 -12.44 4.22
C PHE A 281 -12.26 -12.96 5.38
N LYS A 282 -11.94 -14.25 5.37
CA LYS A 282 -11.05 -14.86 6.36
C LYS A 282 -9.77 -15.33 5.68
N ILE A 283 -8.65 -14.85 6.17
CA ILE A 283 -7.31 -15.30 5.79
C ILE A 283 -6.75 -16.18 6.92
N HIS A 284 -6.04 -17.25 6.56
CA HIS A 284 -5.40 -18.12 7.57
C HIS A 284 -4.24 -17.40 8.23
N SER A 285 -3.23 -17.08 7.43
CA SER A 285 -2.07 -16.29 7.81
C SER A 285 -1.32 -15.96 6.53
N MET A 286 -0.89 -14.73 6.38
CA MET A 286 0.01 -14.31 5.29
C MET A 286 0.90 -13.17 5.74
N ARG A 287 2.04 -13.00 5.07
CA ARG A 287 2.85 -11.80 5.24
C ARG A 287 2.18 -10.64 4.51
N LEU A 288 2.20 -9.48 5.15
CA LEU A 288 1.81 -8.23 4.54
C LEU A 288 2.76 -7.92 3.38
N PRO A 289 2.24 -7.45 2.24
CA PRO A 289 3.08 -7.05 1.13
C PRO A 289 3.86 -5.77 1.47
N HIS A 290 4.94 -5.53 0.72
CA HIS A 290 5.62 -4.24 0.72
C HIS A 290 4.61 -3.12 0.48
N GLN A 291 4.79 -1.99 1.16
CA GLN A 291 3.87 -0.85 1.18
C GLN A 291 2.52 -1.08 1.88
N ALA A 292 2.36 -2.12 2.69
CA ALA A 292 1.20 -2.19 3.59
C ALA A 292 1.23 -1.01 4.57
N GLU A 293 0.10 -0.35 4.77
CA GLU A 293 0.00 0.87 5.55
C GLU A 293 -0.65 0.61 6.90
N MET A 294 -0.30 1.43 7.89
CA MET A 294 -0.98 1.53 9.16
C MET A 294 -1.55 2.94 9.33
N TRP A 295 -2.82 3.00 9.70
CA TRP A 295 -3.56 4.23 9.95
C TRP A 295 -4.08 4.24 11.38
N ARG A 296 -4.18 5.42 11.97
CA ARG A 296 -4.85 5.68 13.25
C ARG A 296 -6.10 6.48 12.98
N ILE A 297 -7.21 6.07 13.58
CA ILE A 297 -8.45 6.85 13.64
C ILE A 297 -8.64 7.25 15.08
N ASP A 298 -8.80 8.54 15.36
CA ASP A 298 -9.04 9.02 16.71
C ASP A 298 -10.53 9.18 17.04
N ALA A 299 -10.83 9.59 18.27
CA ALA A 299 -12.20 9.83 18.74
C ALA A 299 -12.93 10.94 17.98
N ALA A 300 -12.22 11.87 17.33
CA ALA A 300 -12.81 12.91 16.48
C ALA A 300 -13.11 12.39 15.05
N GLY A 301 -12.64 11.19 14.71
CA GLY A 301 -12.74 10.62 13.37
C GLY A 301 -11.64 11.12 12.44
N GLU A 302 -10.54 11.67 12.98
CA GLU A 302 -9.39 12.06 12.17
C GLU A 302 -8.57 10.81 11.79
N HIS A 303 -8.27 10.65 10.50
CA HIS A 303 -7.47 9.53 9.98
C HIS A 303 -6.05 10.00 9.77
N THR A 304 -5.14 9.45 10.57
CA THR A 304 -3.74 9.82 10.55
C THR A 304 -2.90 8.65 10.04
N PHE A 305 -2.07 8.89 9.04
CA PHE A 305 -1.12 7.88 8.55
C PHE A 305 -0.01 7.63 9.57
N VAL A 306 0.14 6.39 10.05
CA VAL A 306 1.08 6.04 11.13
C VAL A 306 2.38 5.48 10.60
N ALA A 307 2.31 4.52 9.68
CA ALA A 307 3.49 3.82 9.19
C ALA A 307 3.24 3.09 7.88
N VAL A 308 4.32 2.77 7.17
CA VAL A 308 4.31 1.87 6.01
C VAL A 308 5.26 0.70 6.25
N TYR A 309 4.89 -0.50 5.80
CA TYR A 309 5.71 -1.70 5.93
C TYR A 309 6.70 -1.82 4.78
N ASP A 310 7.98 -1.93 5.14
CA ASP A 310 9.06 -2.27 4.23
C ASP A 310 9.38 -3.76 4.34
N ALA A 311 9.03 -4.52 3.30
CA ALA A 311 9.30 -5.96 3.21
C ALA A 311 10.79 -6.33 3.02
N ASP A 312 11.61 -5.44 2.45
CA ASP A 312 13.04 -5.68 2.22
C ASP A 312 13.77 -5.61 3.56
N GLU A 313 13.45 -4.58 4.34
CA GLU A 313 14.02 -4.36 5.67
C GLU A 313 13.26 -5.10 6.79
N ARG A 314 12.09 -5.66 6.46
CA ARG A 314 11.16 -6.33 7.37
C ARG A 314 10.82 -5.51 8.60
N ARG A 315 10.55 -4.22 8.41
CA ARG A 315 10.18 -3.29 9.49
C ARG A 315 9.12 -2.29 9.04
N TRP A 316 8.51 -1.64 10.02
CA TRP A 316 7.57 -0.56 9.78
C TRP A 316 8.27 0.79 9.86
N LEU A 317 8.12 1.57 8.81
CA LEU A 317 8.62 2.93 8.69
C LEU A 317 7.57 3.87 9.29
N VAL A 318 7.83 4.32 10.52
CA VAL A 318 6.88 5.13 11.29
C VAL A 318 7.00 6.60 10.92
N ASN A 319 5.86 7.26 10.74
CA ASN A 319 5.79 8.70 10.61
C ASN A 319 6.13 9.35 11.97
N ARG A 320 7.37 9.85 12.09
CA ARG A 320 7.95 10.36 13.35
C ARG A 320 7.34 11.68 13.83
N GLU A 321 6.55 12.38 13.00
CA GLU A 321 5.84 13.59 13.42
C GLU A 321 4.60 13.30 14.31
N LEU A 322 4.14 12.04 14.34
CA LEU A 322 2.91 11.62 15.03
C LEU A 322 3.16 10.80 16.29
N VAL A 323 4.34 10.21 16.40
CA VAL A 323 4.80 9.53 17.61
C VAL A 323 5.71 10.52 18.31
N GLY A 324 5.11 11.44 19.07
CA GLY A 324 5.84 12.43 19.83
C GLY A 324 7.03 11.78 20.55
N GLU A 325 8.19 12.41 20.44
CA GLU A 325 9.43 11.96 21.06
C GLU A 325 9.17 11.48 22.49
N GLN A 326 9.57 10.23 22.76
CA GLN A 326 9.91 9.77 24.11
C GLN A 326 11.35 9.26 24.10
#